data_AF-A0A3D0CEW3-F1
#
_entry.id   AF-A0A3D0CEW3-F1
#
_cell.length_a   1.000
_cell.length_b   1.000
_cell.length_c   1.000
_cell.angle_alpha   90.00
_cell.angle_beta   90.00
_cell.angle_gamma   90.00
#
_symmetry.space_group_name_H-M   'P 1'
#
loop_
_entity.id
_entity.type
_entity.pdbx_description
1 polymer ?
#
loop_
_entity_poly.entity_id
_entity_poly.type
_entity_poly.pdbx_seq_one_letter_code
_entity_poly.pdbx_strand_id
1 'polypeptide(L)' 'MKDDIRQRKAIFYLEHTDKRLDEISERCGFSEMASFTRAFIRWTGCSPSKYKN' A
#
# COMPACT_ATOMS: atom_id res chain seq x y z
N MET A 1 9.84 -5.51 11.26
CA MET A 1 9.04 -4.88 12.34
C MET A 1 8.25 -3.65 11.89
N LYS A 2 8.85 -2.58 11.32
CA LYS A 2 8.08 -1.41 10.80
C LYS A 2 7.37 -1.71 9.49
N ASP A 3 8.03 -2.43 8.58
CA ASP A 3 7.46 -2.74 7.27
C ASP A 3 6.26 -3.71 7.35
N ASP A 4 6.26 -4.63 8.32
CA ASP A 4 5.15 -5.59 8.51
C ASP A 4 3.82 -4.89 8.83
N ILE A 5 3.86 -3.85 9.66
CA ILE A 5 2.67 -3.06 10.02
C ILE A 5 2.18 -2.27 8.82
N ARG A 6 3.10 -1.67 8.04
CA ARG A 6 2.76 -0.90 6.83
C ARG A 6 2.16 -1.80 5.76
N GLN A 7 2.72 -3.00 5.58
CA GLN A 7 2.22 -4.01 4.66
C GLN A 7 0.80 -4.44 5.02
N ARG A 8 0.56 -4.83 6.28
CA ARG A 8 -0.79 -5.24 6.73
C ARG A 8 -1.83 -4.12 6.55
N LYS A 9 -1.46 -2.87 6.87
CA LYS A 9 -2.34 -1.71 6.62
C LYS A 9 -2.63 -1.51 5.14
N ALA A 10 -1.61 -1.62 4.28
CA ALA A 10 -1.77 -1.42 2.85
C ALA A 10 -2.74 -2.46 2.25
N ILE A 11 -2.53 -3.75 2.59
CA ILE A 11 -3.40 -4.84 2.15
C ILE A 11 -4.83 -4.63 2.67
N PHE A 12 -4.98 -4.33 3.96
CA PHE A 12 -6.29 -4.06 4.55
C PHE A 12 -7.04 -2.94 3.82
N TYR A 13 -6.40 -1.81 3.56
CA TYR A 13 -7.06 -0.71 2.85
C TYR A 13 -7.38 -1.03 1.39
N LEU A 14 -6.54 -1.79 0.70
CA LEU A 14 -6.79 -2.17 -0.69
C LEU A 14 -7.94 -3.18 -0.83
N GLU A 15 -8.12 -4.07 0.15
CA GLU A 15 -9.16 -5.10 0.12
C GLU A 15 -10.50 -4.64 0.70
N HIS A 16 -10.46 -3.81 1.74
CA HIS A 16 -11.65 -3.48 2.53
C HIS A 16 -12.16 -2.06 2.29
N THR A 17 -11.50 -1.27 1.44
CA THR A 17 -11.90 0.11 1.17
C THR A 17 -11.72 0.51 -0.28
N ASP A 18 -12.56 1.42 -0.75
CA ASP A 18 -12.43 2.02 -2.08
C ASP A 18 -11.51 3.25 -2.12
N LYS A 19 -10.69 3.46 -1.08
CA LYS A 19 -9.80 4.63 -0.99
C LYS A 19 -8.88 4.74 -2.19
N ARG A 20 -8.55 5.98 -2.53
CA ARG A 20 -7.58 6.23 -3.60
C ARG A 20 -6.19 5.83 -3.12
N LEU A 21 -5.35 5.37 -4.04
CA LEU A 21 -4.05 4.81 -3.69
C LEU A 21 -3.12 5.83 -2.99
N ASP A 22 -3.30 7.13 -3.27
CA ASP A 22 -2.56 8.23 -2.64
C ASP A 22 -2.97 8.37 -1.15
N GLU A 23 -4.26 8.29 -0.84
CA GLU A 23 -4.75 8.26 0.54
C GLU A 23 -4.23 7.02 1.29
N ILE A 24 -4.17 5.87 0.63
CA ILE A 24 -3.65 4.63 1.22
C ILE A 24 -2.16 4.77 1.53
N SER A 25 -1.38 5.34 0.62
CA SER A 25 0.05 5.63 0.80
C SER A 25 0.28 6.50 2.05
N GLU A 26 -0.46 7.60 2.18
CA GLU A 26 -0.35 8.51 3.32
C GLU A 26 -0.73 7.81 4.64
N ARG A 27 -1.83 7.04 4.66
CA ARG A 27 -2.27 6.26 5.84
C ARG A 27 -1.32 5.15 6.24
N CYS A 28 -0.53 4.63 5.30
CA CYS A 28 0.56 3.70 5.56
C CYS A 28 1.85 4.39 6.04
N GLY A 29 1.88 5.73 6.11
CA GLY A 29 3.01 6.51 6.58
C GLY A 29 4.11 6.68 5.52
N PHE A 30 3.73 6.74 4.24
CA PHE A 30 4.60 7.10 3.14
C PHE A 30 4.33 8.54 2.69
N SER A 31 5.40 9.34 2.60
CA SER A 31 5.33 10.72 2.11
C SER A 31 5.12 10.80 0.59
N GLU A 32 5.46 9.74 -0.14
CA GLU A 32 5.38 9.70 -1.60
C GLU A 32 4.80 8.38 -2.10
N MET A 33 3.93 8.49 -3.08
CA MET A 33 3.29 7.35 -3.76
C MET A 33 4.30 6.38 -4.38
N ALA A 34 5.38 6.90 -4.96
CA ALA A 34 6.42 6.08 -5.58
C ALA A 34 7.12 5.18 -4.55
N SER A 35 7.35 5.71 -3.35
CA SER A 35 7.94 4.97 -2.23
C SER A 35 7.01 3.88 -1.70
N PHE A 36 5.71 4.19 -1.57
CA PHE A 36 4.68 3.20 -1.26
C PHE A 36 4.63 2.08 -2.32
N THR A 37 4.61 2.43 -3.60
CA THR A 37 4.50 1.46 -4.70
C THR A 37 5.67 0.49 -4.73
N ARG A 38 6.91 0.98 -4.59
CA ARG A 38 8.11 0.12 -4.51
C ARG A 38 8.06 -0.82 -3.31
N ALA A 39 7.67 -0.30 -2.15
CA ALA A 39 7.55 -1.12 -0.94
C ALA A 39 6.46 -2.19 -1.10
N PHE A 40 5.30 -1.81 -1.65
CA PHE A 40 4.18 -2.72 -1.88
C PHE A 40 4.52 -3.84 -2.87
N ILE A 41 5.22 -3.53 -3.97
CA ILE A 41 5.72 -4.53 -4.91
C ILE A 41 6.71 -5.47 -4.22
N ARG A 42 7.62 -4.95 -3.40
CA ARG A 42 8.57 -5.77 -2.63
C ARG A 42 7.85 -6.73 -1.67
N TRP A 43 6.68 -6.34 -1.15
CA TRP A 43 5.90 -7.14 -0.20
C TRP A 43 4.97 -8.17 -0.86
N THR A 44 4.37 -7.82 -1.99
CA THR A 44 3.27 -8.60 -2.61
C THR A 44 3.59 -9.16 -3.99
N GLY A 45 4.69 -8.71 -4.60
CA GLY A 45 5.08 -9.09 -5.96
C GLY A 45 4.32 -8.38 -7.09
N CYS A 46 3.34 -7.51 -6.77
CA CYS A 46 2.59 -6.75 -7.77
C CYS A 46 2.32 -5.31 -7.34
N SER A 47 1.87 -4.46 -8.27
CA SER A 47 1.58 -3.06 -7.97
C SER A 47 0.25 -2.92 -7.21
N PRO A 48 0.09 -1.88 -6.36
CA PRO A 48 -1.16 -1.63 -5.64
C PRO A 48 -2.37 -1.50 -6.58
N SER A 49 -2.18 -0.85 -7.73
CA SER A 49 -3.22 -0.70 -8.75
C SER A 49 -3.66 -2.03 -9.35
N LYS A 50 -2.75 -2.98 -9.51
CA LYS A 50 -3.06 -4.33 -10.00
C LYS A 50 -3.75 -5.17 -8.92
N TYR A 51 -3.41 -4.94 -7.65
CA TYR A 51 -4.00 -5.66 -6.51
C TYR A 51 -5.45 -5.25 -6.24
N LYS A 52 -5.82 -3.98 -6.47
CA LYS A 52 -7.18 -3.46 -6.24
C LYS A 52 -8.17 -3.83 -7.35
N ASN A 53 -7.69 -4.24 -8.53
CA ASN A 53 -8.49 -4.34 -9.76
C ASN A 53 -9.10 -5.72 -9.97
#